data_AF-A0A7C7DWP4-F1
#
_entry.id   AF-A0A7C7DWP4-F1
#
_cell.length_a   1.000
_cell.length_b   1.000
_cell.length_c   1.000
_cell.angle_alpha   90.00
_cell.angle_beta   90.00
_cell.angle_gamma   90.00
#
_symmetry.space_group_name_H-M   'P 1'
#
loop_
_entity.id
_entity.type
_entity.pdbx_description
1 polymer ?
#
loop_
_entity_poly.entity_id
_entity_poly.type
_entity_poly.pdbx_seq_one_letter_code
_entity_poly.pdbx_strand_id
1 'polypeptide(L)' 'DLYDPLTMPPDLVKAHQKLDAAVDASYGYKGGSTDAARVAFLFGLYQQITSLLPADCGKTRRARRVNAEAV' A
#
# COMPACT_ATOMS: atom_id res chain seq x y z
N ASP A 1 -10.78 23.79 -10.61
CA ASP A 1 -11.48 22.70 -9.90
C ASP A 1 -11.06 22.76 -8.43
N LEU A 2 -11.89 22.35 -7.47
CA LEU A 2 -11.63 22.51 -6.03
C LEU A 2 -10.49 21.61 -5.52
N TYR A 3 -10.22 20.51 -6.23
CA TYR A 3 -9.16 19.53 -5.91
C TYR A 3 -7.92 19.64 -6.80
N ASP A 4 -7.82 20.69 -7.62
CA ASP A 4 -6.58 20.96 -8.35
C ASP A 4 -5.48 21.32 -7.33
N PRO A 5 -4.36 20.56 -7.27
CA PRO A 5 -3.30 20.77 -6.28
C PRO A 5 -2.69 22.17 -6.29
N LEU A 6 -2.73 22.87 -7.43
CA LEU A 6 -2.18 24.21 -7.57
C LEU A 6 -3.15 25.32 -7.15
N THR A 7 -4.45 25.02 -7.08
CA THR A 7 -5.50 26.00 -6.79
C THR A 7 -6.37 25.62 -5.59
N MET A 8 -6.04 24.52 -4.88
CA MET A 8 -6.77 24.07 -3.70
C MET A 8 -6.74 25.14 -2.59
N PRO A 9 -7.90 25.55 -2.05
CA PRO A 9 -7.96 26.53 -0.97
C PRO A 9 -7.19 26.06 0.28
N PRO A 10 -6.44 26.94 0.97
CA PRO A 10 -5.62 26.56 2.12
C PRO A 10 -6.41 25.89 3.27
N ASP A 11 -7.66 26.29 3.47
CA ASP A 11 -8.49 25.69 4.52
C ASP A 11 -8.90 24.26 4.19
N LEU A 12 -9.09 23.95 2.89
CA LEU A 12 -9.35 22.60 2.43
C LEU A 12 -8.10 21.72 2.56
N VAL A 13 -6.91 22.24 2.21
CA VAL A 13 -5.63 21.54 2.41
C VAL A 13 -5.45 21.16 3.89
N LYS A 14 -5.68 22.10 4.80
CA LYS A 14 -5.60 21.84 6.26
C LYS A 14 -6.61 20.82 6.73
N ALA A 15 -7.82 20.80 6.16
CA ALA A 15 -8.84 19.81 6.48
C ALA A 15 -8.38 18.41 6.08
N HIS A 16 -7.81 18.24 4.88
CA HIS A 16 -7.24 16.97 4.43
C HIS A 16 -6.08 16.50 5.32
N GLN A 17 -5.16 17.40 5.69
CA GLN A 17 -4.04 17.04 6.58
C GLN A 17 -4.53 16.52 7.95
N LYS A 18 -5.59 17.12 8.50
CA LYS A 18 -6.21 16.65 9.76
C LYS A 18 -6.87 15.30 9.59
N LEU A 19 -7.56 15.10 8.47
CA LEU A 19 -8.19 13.82 8.12
C LEU A 19 -7.13 12.72 8.01
N ASP A 20 -6.06 12.97 7.26
CA ASP A 20 -4.96 12.02 7.05
C ASP A 20 -4.33 11.61 8.38
N ALA A 21 -4.07 12.56 9.28
CA ALA A 21 -3.52 12.27 10.61
C ALA A 21 -4.47 11.41 11.46
N ALA A 22 -5.79 11.64 11.38
CA ALA A 22 -6.78 10.83 12.08
C ALA A 22 -6.87 9.41 11.51
N VAL A 23 -6.79 9.26 10.18
CA VAL A 23 -6.78 7.96 9.51
C VAL A 23 -5.51 7.19 9.85
N ASP A 24 -4.34 7.82 9.79
CA ASP A 24 -3.07 7.22 10.16
C ASP A 24 -3.12 6.70 11.61
N ALA A 25 -3.67 7.50 12.54
CA ALA A 25 -3.86 7.09 13.92
C ALA A 25 -4.82 5.89 14.06
N SER A 26 -5.91 5.86 13.29
CA SER A 26 -6.91 4.77 13.34
C SER A 26 -6.35 3.43 12.87
N TYR A 27 -5.45 3.44 11.89
CA TYR A 27 -4.74 2.25 11.44
C TYR A 27 -3.50 1.93 12.30
N GLY A 28 -3.12 2.82 13.22
CA GLY A 28 -1.88 2.69 13.98
C GLY A 28 -0.62 2.88 13.13
N TYR A 29 -0.72 3.59 12.00
CA TYR A 29 0.40 3.88 11.12
C TYR A 29 1.37 4.87 11.78
N LYS A 30 2.62 4.45 11.95
CA LYS A 30 3.72 5.26 12.52
C LYS A 30 4.90 5.43 11.57
N GLY A 31 4.71 5.11 10.29
CA GLY A 31 5.75 5.16 9.26
C GLY A 31 6.02 6.58 8.76
N GLY A 32 6.89 6.69 7.75
CA GLY A 32 7.19 7.96 7.11
C GLY A 32 6.04 8.49 6.26
N SER A 33 5.97 9.81 6.02
CA SER A 33 4.89 10.44 5.25
C SER A 33 4.95 10.20 3.73
N THR A 34 5.73 9.22 3.27
CA THR A 34 5.85 8.92 1.83
C THR A 34 4.74 7.98 1.39
N ASP A 35 4.27 8.17 0.16
CA ASP A 35 3.25 7.30 -0.42
C ASP A 35 3.69 5.83 -0.43
N ALA A 36 4.95 5.56 -0.79
CA ALA A 36 5.53 4.22 -0.76
C ALA A 36 5.47 3.55 0.62
N ALA A 37 5.72 4.30 1.70
CA ALA A 37 5.67 3.75 3.05
C ALA A 37 4.22 3.46 3.50
N ARG A 38 3.25 4.28 3.09
CA ARG A 38 1.82 4.04 3.36
C ARG A 38 1.32 2.83 2.59
N VAL A 39 1.65 2.73 1.30
CA VAL A 39 1.28 1.61 0.44
C VAL A 39 1.83 0.30 0.98
N ALA A 40 3.12 0.24 1.35
CA ALA A 40 3.72 -0.96 1.93
C ALA A 40 2.99 -1.43 3.20
N PHE A 41 2.61 -0.50 4.08
CA PHE A 41 1.84 -0.80 5.28
C PHE A 41 0.45 -1.35 4.96
N LEU A 42 -0.28 -0.72 4.03
CA LEU A 42 -1.62 -1.15 3.62
C LEU A 42 -1.60 -2.55 2.99
N PHE A 43 -0.60 -2.86 2.17
CA PHE A 43 -0.43 -4.21 1.61
C PHE A 43 -0.15 -5.26 2.68
N GLY A 44 0.60 -4.91 3.74
CA GLY A 44 0.79 -5.78 4.90
C GLY A 44 -0.54 -6.10 5.61
N LEU A 45 -1.37 -5.08 5.88
CA LEU A 45 -2.70 -5.28 6.44
C LEU A 45 -3.61 -6.12 5.54
N TYR A 46 -3.58 -5.84 4.24
CA TYR A 46 -4.34 -6.60 3.25
C TYR A 46 -3.94 -8.08 3.26
N GLN A 47 -2.64 -8.40 3.27
CA GLN A 47 -2.16 -9.77 3.36
C GLN A 47 -2.63 -10.46 4.65
N GLN A 48 -2.60 -9.77 5.79
CA GLN A 48 -3.10 -10.32 7.06
C GLN A 48 -4.59 -10.69 6.96
N ILE A 49 -5.42 -9.78 6.43
CA ILE A 49 -6.87 -9.99 6.30
C ILE A 49 -7.19 -11.09 5.28
N THR A 50 -6.45 -11.13 4.16
CA THR A 50 -6.71 -12.08 3.07
C THR A 50 -6.03 -13.43 3.22
N SER A 51 -5.09 -13.59 4.16
CA SER A 51 -4.40 -14.86 4.41
C SER A 51 -5.33 -16.03 4.77
N LEU A 52 -6.52 -15.72 5.28
CA LEU A 52 -7.54 -16.69 5.67
C LEU A 52 -8.49 -17.06 4.53
N LEU A 53 -8.43 -16.36 3.40
CA LEU A 53 -9.22 -16.69 2.23
C LEU A 53 -8.60 -17.91 1.52
N PRO A 54 -9.43 -18.85 1.01
CA PRO A 54 -8.92 -19.92 0.16
C PRO A 54 -8.14 -19.30 -1.00
N ALA A 55 -6.86 -19.66 -1.14
CA ALA A 55 -6.10 -19.23 -2.29
C ALA A 55 -6.76 -19.81 -3.54
N ASP A 56 -7.27 -18.95 -4.43
CA ASP A 56 -7.48 -19.35 -5.82
C ASP A 56 -6.13 -19.84 -6.31
N CYS A 57 -6.00 -21.16 -6.48
CA CYS A 57 -4.76 -21.82 -6.83
C CYS A 57 -4.41 -21.52 -8.29
N GLY A 58 -4.06 -20.26 -8.56
CA GLY A 58 -3.40 -19.80 -9.77
C GLY A 58 -2.05 -20.50 -9.81
N LYS A 59 -1.99 -21.62 -10.54
CA LYS A 59 -0.83 -22.48 -10.77
C LYS A 59 0.47 -21.68 -10.70
N THR A 60 1.20 -21.84 -9.60
CA THR A 60 2.58 -21.40 -9.53
C THR A 60 3.32 -22.13 -10.65
N ARG A 61 3.78 -21.39 -11.66
CA ARG A 61 4.72 -21.93 -12.65
C ARG A 61 5.99 -22.28 -11.87
N ARG A 62 6.11 -23.57 -11.52
CA ARG A 62 7.28 -24.17 -10.89
C ARG A 62 8.55 -23.62 -11.56
N ALA A 63 9.45 -23.13 -10.73
CA ALA A 63 10.79 -22.70 -11.12
C ALA A 63 11.43 -23.74 -12.04
N ARG A 64 11.72 -23.34 -13.29
CA ARG A 64 12.58 -24.11 -14.19
C ARG A 64 14.01 -23.96 -13.66
N ARG A 65 14.46 -24.93 -12.87
CA ARG A 65 15.90 -25.17 -12.67
C ARG A 65 16.48 -25.54 -14.04
N VAL A 66 17.26 -24.66 -14.63
CA VAL A 66 18.19 -25.02 -15.71
C VAL A 66 19.54 -25.22 -15.04
N ASN A 67 19.92 -26.48 -14.86
CA ASN A 67 21.30 -26.86 -14.64
C ASN A 67 22.05 -26.55 -15.95
N ALA A 68 23.07 -25.68 -15.89
CA ALA A 68 24.02 -25.51 -16.98
C ALA A 68 25.17 -26.47 -16.72
N GLU A 69 25.19 -27.57 -17.48
CA GLU A 69 26.27 -28.55 -17.48
C GLU A 69 27.39 -28.08 -18.42
N ALA A 70 28.62 -28.26 -17.96
CA ALA A 70 29.86 -27.82 -18.58
C ALA A 70 30.18 -28.59 -19.87
N VAL A 71 30.76 -27.89 -20.85
CA VAL A 71 31.67 -28.45 -21.86
C VAL A 71 32.80 -27.46 -22.07
#